data_AF-W4ISE5-F1
#
_entry.id   AF-W4ISE5-F1
#
_cell.length_a   1.000
_cell.length_b   1.000
_cell.length_c   1.000
_cell.angle_alpha   90.00
_cell.angle_beta   90.00
_cell.angle_gamma   90.00
#
_symmetry.space_group_name_H-M   'P 1'
#
loop_
_entity.id
_entity.type
_entity.pdbx_description
1 polymer ?
#
loop_
_entity_poly.entity_id
_entity_poly.type
_entity_poly.pdbx_seq_one_letter_code
_entity_poly.pdbx_strand_id
1 'polypeptide(L)'
;MERILSSIGKLSVVAGGLSLIPYTFIYDVDGGERCVMFNRFGGVSENTFGEGSHFYVPWFQTPYIYDIKMKPKVINTTTGTRDLQIVTISLRLLFRPHTQHLPYLHSTLGPDYDERVLPSIGNEVLKAVVAKYNAESLLTQRDKISKEIRESITARAKHFNILLDDVAITHLSYGKEFAKAIEDKQVAQQESERVKFIVAKTEQEKIAAVIKAQGEAEAAKLISSAVKEYGKSLIEIRKLEAAKEIAENLNEILVITNDSRIFTGKLKGFDQTTNIILGNCHERIYKESMEKISLGVYIIRGDTVTLIGEIDEDVDKNILHQKIKPQMLKPVN
;
A
#
# COMPACT_ATOMS: atom_id res chain seq x y z
N MET A 1 -56.07 -0.96 71.08
CA MET A 1 -55.07 -0.49 70.10
C MET A 1 -54.66 -1.56 69.08
N GLU A 2 -54.56 -2.85 69.44
CA GLU A 2 -54.11 -3.92 68.53
C GLU A 2 -54.98 -4.17 67.28
N ARG A 3 -56.31 -3.99 67.38
CA ARG A 3 -57.22 -4.12 66.22
C ARG A 3 -57.01 -3.04 65.15
N ILE A 4 -56.59 -1.84 65.55
CA ILE A 4 -56.34 -0.72 64.64
C ILE A 4 -54.98 -0.94 63.95
N LEU A 5 -53.95 -1.34 64.71
CA LEU A 5 -52.63 -1.65 64.17
C LEU A 5 -52.67 -2.80 63.15
N SER A 6 -53.42 -3.87 63.44
CA SER A 6 -53.59 -5.01 62.52
C SER A 6 -54.43 -4.68 61.30
N SER A 7 -55.40 -3.76 61.40
CA SER A 7 -56.15 -3.26 60.24
C SER A 7 -55.29 -2.36 59.35
N ILE A 8 -54.47 -1.48 59.94
CA ILE A 8 -53.50 -0.65 59.21
C ILE A 8 -52.42 -1.51 58.55
N GLY A 9 -51.93 -2.57 59.23
CA GLY A 9 -50.98 -3.52 58.66
C GLY A 9 -51.53 -4.34 57.50
N LYS A 10 -52.81 -4.74 57.54
CA LYS A 10 -53.49 -5.37 56.40
C LYS A 10 -53.69 -4.37 55.26
N LEU A 11 -54.04 -3.13 55.57
CA LEU A 11 -54.23 -2.07 54.58
C LEU A 11 -52.92 -1.72 53.88
N SER A 12 -51.79 -1.71 54.60
CA SER A 12 -50.47 -1.43 54.02
C SER A 12 -49.95 -2.58 53.16
N VAL A 13 -50.21 -3.84 53.53
CA VAL A 13 -49.91 -5.00 52.67
C VAL A 13 -50.76 -4.98 51.39
N VAL A 14 -52.04 -4.63 51.51
CA VAL A 14 -52.94 -4.49 50.35
C VAL A 14 -52.53 -3.30 49.47
N ALA A 15 -52.20 -2.15 50.05
CA ALA A 15 -51.75 -0.96 49.33
C ALA A 15 -50.36 -1.18 48.67
N GLY A 16 -49.42 -1.82 49.36
CA GLY A 16 -48.12 -2.20 48.81
C GLY A 16 -48.23 -3.24 47.71
N GLY A 17 -49.14 -4.21 47.86
CA GLY A 17 -49.47 -5.19 46.83
C GLY A 17 -50.08 -4.54 45.59
N LEU A 18 -51.04 -3.63 45.74
CA LEU A 18 -51.69 -2.88 44.64
C LEU A 18 -50.72 -1.95 43.90
N SER A 19 -49.77 -1.35 44.61
CA SER A 19 -48.72 -0.49 44.03
C SER A 19 -47.80 -1.24 43.06
N LEU A 20 -47.51 -2.52 43.33
CA LEU A 20 -46.64 -3.35 42.49
C LEU A 20 -47.34 -3.89 41.23
N ILE A 21 -48.68 -3.90 41.21
CA ILE A 21 -49.46 -4.41 40.08
C ILE A 21 -49.13 -3.64 38.78
N PRO A 22 -49.26 -2.31 38.67
CA PRO A 22 -49.07 -1.62 37.38
C PRO A 22 -47.69 -1.83 36.75
N TYR A 23 -46.63 -1.98 37.55
CA TYR A 23 -45.27 -2.23 37.05
C TYR A 23 -45.10 -3.59 36.36
N THR A 24 -45.96 -4.57 36.66
CA THR A 24 -45.88 -5.90 36.04
C THR A 24 -46.62 -6.00 34.70
N PHE A 25 -47.47 -5.02 34.36
CA PHE A 25 -48.32 -5.06 33.16
C PHE A 25 -47.86 -4.10 32.07
N ILE A 26 -46.81 -3.31 32.30
CA ILE A 26 -46.27 -2.40 31.30
C ILE A 26 -44.98 -3.01 30.75
N TYR A 27 -44.80 -2.91 29.44
CA TYR A 27 -43.54 -3.16 28.78
C TYR A 27 -43.22 -2.02 27.82
N ASP A 28 -41.95 -1.69 27.70
CA ASP A 28 -41.47 -0.64 26.83
C ASP A 28 -40.87 -1.25 25.57
N VAL A 29 -41.16 -0.62 24.43
CA VAL A 29 -40.54 -0.93 23.14
C VAL A 29 -39.69 0.25 22.73
N ASP A 30 -38.39 0.03 22.64
CA ASP A 30 -37.43 1.08 22.31
C ASP A 30 -37.48 1.47 20.82
N GLY A 31 -36.93 2.64 20.52
CA GLY A 31 -36.78 3.13 19.15
C GLY A 31 -35.95 2.16 18.29
N GLY A 32 -36.51 1.78 17.14
CA GLY A 32 -35.89 0.77 16.26
C GLY A 32 -36.18 -0.67 16.65
N GLU A 33 -37.16 -0.90 17.53
CA GLU A 33 -37.70 -2.21 17.83
C GLU A 33 -39.20 -2.30 17.50
N ARG A 34 -39.70 -3.52 17.37
CA ARG A 34 -41.11 -3.83 17.18
C ARG A 34 -41.48 -5.05 18.00
N CYS A 35 -42.65 -5.01 18.63
CA CYS A 35 -43.13 -6.12 19.44
C CYS A 35 -44.20 -6.92 18.69
N VAL A 36 -44.05 -8.24 18.72
CA VAL A 36 -45.08 -9.21 18.34
C VAL A 36 -45.67 -9.79 19.62
N MET A 37 -46.97 -9.64 19.81
CA MET A 37 -47.66 -10.15 20.99
C MET A 37 -48.15 -11.58 20.77
N PHE A 38 -47.83 -12.49 21.69
CA PHE A 38 -48.40 -13.83 21.74
C PHE A 38 -49.47 -13.92 22.82
N ASN A 39 -50.68 -14.33 22.46
CA ASN A 39 -51.79 -14.57 23.37
C ASN A 39 -52.01 -16.09 23.58
N ARG A 40 -52.07 -16.57 24.82
CA ARG A 40 -52.27 -18.00 25.15
C ARG A 40 -53.53 -18.63 24.54
N PHE A 41 -54.61 -17.85 24.36
CA PHE A 41 -55.88 -18.36 23.81
C PHE A 41 -56.09 -18.02 22.33
N GLY A 42 -55.35 -17.04 21.81
CA GLY A 42 -55.56 -16.49 20.45
C GLY A 42 -54.36 -16.65 19.51
N GLY A 43 -53.25 -17.21 19.99
CA GLY A 43 -52.03 -17.33 19.22
C GLY A 43 -51.32 -15.99 19.02
N VAL A 44 -50.58 -15.87 17.92
CA VAL A 44 -49.79 -14.68 17.58
C VAL A 44 -50.72 -13.58 17.05
N SER A 45 -50.60 -12.36 17.60
CA SER A 45 -51.34 -11.18 17.13
C SER A 45 -50.90 -10.78 15.72
N GLU A 46 -51.85 -10.48 14.84
CA GLU A 46 -51.58 -10.02 13.46
C GLU A 46 -50.96 -8.62 13.39
N ASN A 47 -51.18 -7.80 14.41
CA ASN A 47 -50.63 -6.44 14.48
C ASN A 47 -49.30 -6.42 15.25
N THR A 48 -48.34 -5.66 14.74
CA THR A 48 -47.09 -5.35 15.43
C THR A 48 -47.23 -4.06 16.23
N PHE A 49 -46.77 -4.07 17.47
CA PHE A 49 -46.74 -2.88 18.32
C PHE A 49 -45.46 -2.06 18.04
N GLY A 50 -45.65 -0.75 17.93
CA GLY A 50 -44.60 0.23 17.63
C GLY A 50 -43.74 0.56 18.86
N GLU A 51 -42.97 1.63 18.75
CA GLU A 51 -42.22 2.21 19.87
C GLU A 51 -43.16 2.83 20.92
N GLY A 52 -42.77 2.76 22.19
CA GLY A 52 -43.52 3.31 23.32
C GLY A 52 -43.91 2.29 24.39
N SER A 53 -44.50 2.78 25.47
CA SER A 53 -44.98 1.96 26.59
C SER A 53 -46.34 1.33 26.25
N HIS A 54 -46.39 0.00 26.29
CA HIS A 54 -47.56 -0.78 25.96
C HIS A 54 -48.02 -1.60 27.17
N PHE A 55 -49.32 -1.85 27.26
CA PHE A 55 -49.92 -2.65 28.33
C PHE A 55 -50.08 -4.11 27.87
N TYR A 56 -49.69 -5.07 28.71
CA TYR A 56 -49.88 -6.49 28.50
C TYR A 56 -50.26 -7.21 29.79
N VAL A 57 -50.91 -8.36 29.68
CA VAL A 57 -51.29 -9.20 30.83
C VAL A 57 -50.37 -10.42 30.90
N PRO A 58 -49.39 -10.49 31.83
CA PRO A 58 -48.32 -11.51 31.82
C PRO A 58 -48.78 -12.98 31.80
N TRP A 59 -49.93 -13.29 32.41
CA TRP A 59 -50.45 -14.66 32.45
C TRP A 59 -51.05 -15.16 31.14
N PHE A 60 -51.48 -14.23 30.27
CA PHE A 60 -52.17 -14.53 29.01
C PHE A 60 -51.41 -14.05 27.79
N GLN A 61 -50.49 -13.09 27.96
CA GLN A 61 -49.80 -12.41 26.88
C GLN A 61 -48.30 -12.43 27.11
N THR A 62 -47.54 -12.68 26.05
CA THR A 62 -46.08 -12.67 26.07
C THR A 62 -45.56 -11.77 24.94
N PRO A 63 -44.91 -10.64 25.27
CA PRO A 63 -44.33 -9.76 24.26
C PRO A 63 -43.02 -10.32 23.74
N TYR A 64 -42.89 -10.49 22.43
CA TYR A 64 -41.63 -10.81 21.75
C TYR A 64 -41.11 -9.57 21.03
N ILE A 65 -40.00 -9.04 21.50
CA ILE A 65 -39.39 -7.81 20.96
C ILE A 65 -38.36 -8.19 19.91
N TYR A 66 -38.52 -7.61 18.72
CA TYR A 66 -37.60 -7.77 17.60
C TYR A 66 -36.94 -6.44 17.29
N ASP A 67 -35.63 -6.50 17.11
CA ASP A 67 -34.86 -5.41 16.54
C ASP A 67 -35.10 -5.34 15.03
N ILE A 68 -35.54 -4.17 14.55
CA ILE A 68 -35.79 -3.91 13.12
C ILE A 68 -34.62 -3.14 12.47
N LYS A 69 -33.56 -2.86 13.23
CA LYS A 69 -32.31 -2.28 12.71
C LYS A 69 -31.53 -3.32 11.90
N MET A 70 -30.67 -2.82 11.02
CA MET A 70 -29.77 -3.67 10.24
C MET A 70 -28.77 -4.38 11.17
N LYS A 71 -28.64 -5.70 11.00
CA LYS A 71 -27.68 -6.53 11.73
C LYS A 71 -26.73 -7.22 10.76
N PRO A 72 -25.42 -7.27 11.06
CA PRO A 72 -24.48 -8.06 10.29
C PRO A 72 -24.55 -9.54 10.69
N LYS A 73 -24.58 -10.40 9.68
CA LYS A 73 -24.34 -11.84 9.82
C LYS A 73 -23.24 -12.27 8.87
N VAL A 74 -22.25 -13.00 9.39
CA VAL A 74 -21.18 -13.58 8.57
C VAL A 74 -21.43 -15.07 8.42
N ILE A 75 -21.39 -15.56 7.18
CA ILE A 75 -21.52 -16.96 6.82
C ILE A 75 -20.22 -17.39 6.15
N ASN A 76 -19.64 -18.47 6.64
CA ASN A 76 -18.46 -19.07 6.05
C ASN A 76 -18.86 -20.39 5.41
N THR A 77 -18.52 -20.57 4.14
CA THR A 77 -18.82 -21.80 3.41
C THR A 77 -17.62 -22.24 2.60
N THR A 78 -17.41 -23.54 2.54
CA THR A 78 -16.41 -24.17 1.66
C THR A 78 -17.15 -24.88 0.55
N THR A 79 -16.89 -24.50 -0.69
CA THR A 79 -17.59 -25.02 -1.88
C THR A 79 -16.60 -25.32 -3.01
N GLY A 80 -17.00 -26.21 -3.92
CA GLY A 80 -16.27 -26.47 -5.15
C GLY A 80 -16.67 -25.48 -6.26
N THR A 81 -15.70 -25.11 -7.10
CA THR A 81 -15.88 -24.38 -8.35
C THR A 81 -16.18 -25.32 -9.52
N ARG A 82 -16.46 -24.77 -10.71
CA ARG A 82 -16.70 -25.56 -11.94
C ARG A 82 -15.53 -26.47 -12.32
N ASP A 83 -14.31 -26.02 -12.04
CA ASP A 83 -13.04 -26.73 -12.27
C ASP A 83 -12.61 -27.60 -11.07
N LEU A 84 -13.55 -27.93 -10.18
CA LEU A 84 -13.36 -28.81 -9.02
C LEU A 84 -12.33 -28.30 -8.00
N GLN A 85 -12.07 -26.99 -7.97
CA GLN A 85 -11.23 -26.38 -6.95
C GLN A 85 -12.04 -26.05 -5.71
N ILE A 86 -11.47 -26.34 -4.55
CA ILE A 86 -12.09 -26.02 -3.27
C ILE A 86 -11.78 -24.58 -2.89
N VAL A 87 -12.83 -23.79 -2.69
CA VAL A 87 -12.75 -22.39 -2.26
C VAL A 87 -13.53 -22.19 -0.96
N THR A 88 -12.93 -21.44 -0.04
CA THR A 88 -13.57 -20.99 1.19
C THR A 88 -13.97 -19.53 1.03
N ILE A 89 -15.28 -19.27 1.15
CA ILE A 89 -15.88 -17.96 0.95
C ILE A 89 -16.53 -17.54 2.26
N SER A 90 -16.20 -16.33 2.70
CA SER A 90 -16.89 -15.63 3.78
C SER A 90 -17.79 -14.57 3.18
N LEU A 91 -19.09 -14.66 3.50
CA LEU A 91 -20.12 -13.75 3.05
C LEU A 91 -20.66 -12.97 4.24
N ARG A 92 -20.66 -11.64 4.14
CA ARG A 92 -21.35 -10.75 5.08
C ARG A 92 -22.71 -10.36 4.50
N LEU A 93 -23.75 -10.59 5.28
CA LEU A 93 -25.11 -10.17 5.03
C LEU A 93 -25.48 -9.07 6.02
N LEU A 94 -25.93 -7.92 5.53
CA LEU A 94 -26.64 -6.93 6.33
C LEU A 94 -28.13 -7.14 6.10
N PHE A 95 -28.84 -7.52 7.16
CA PHE A 95 -30.24 -7.91 7.07
C PHE A 95 -31.08 -7.20 8.14
N ARG A 96 -32.37 -7.10 7.85
CA ARG A 96 -33.40 -6.64 8.80
C ARG A 96 -34.74 -7.33 8.46
N PRO A 97 -35.59 -7.60 9.46
CA PRO A 97 -36.90 -8.20 9.20
C PRO A 97 -37.86 -7.18 8.59
N HIS A 98 -38.80 -7.65 7.77
CA HIS A 98 -39.87 -6.79 7.25
C HIS A 98 -40.88 -6.45 8.34
N THR A 99 -41.03 -5.17 8.67
CA THR A 99 -41.85 -4.70 9.80
C THR A 99 -43.31 -5.13 9.72
N GLN A 100 -43.94 -5.06 8.54
CA GLN A 100 -45.36 -5.41 8.37
C GLN A 100 -45.67 -6.91 8.49
N HIS A 101 -44.67 -7.79 8.23
CA HIS A 101 -44.87 -9.24 8.20
C HIS A 101 -44.16 -9.95 9.36
N LEU A 102 -43.79 -9.18 10.40
CA LEU A 102 -43.11 -9.69 11.59
C LEU A 102 -43.90 -10.80 12.32
N PRO A 103 -45.25 -10.75 12.44
CA PRO A 103 -46.01 -11.82 13.08
C PRO A 103 -45.99 -13.12 12.29
N TYR A 104 -46.02 -13.04 10.95
CA TYR A 104 -45.89 -14.20 10.07
C TYR A 104 -44.49 -14.82 10.17
N LEU A 105 -43.46 -13.97 10.23
CA LEU A 105 -42.08 -14.40 10.45
C LEU A 105 -41.93 -15.12 11.80
N HIS A 106 -42.47 -14.57 12.89
CA HIS A 106 -42.42 -15.18 14.21
C HIS A 106 -43.16 -16.52 14.27
N SER A 107 -44.36 -16.62 13.71
CA SER A 107 -45.14 -17.86 13.72
C SER A 107 -44.52 -18.97 12.87
N THR A 108 -43.87 -18.63 11.75
CA THR A 108 -43.28 -19.63 10.84
C THR A 108 -41.86 -20.03 11.24
N LEU A 109 -41.01 -19.05 11.60
CA LEU A 109 -39.58 -19.25 11.82
C LEU A 109 -39.19 -19.17 13.30
N GLY A 110 -39.96 -18.47 14.11
CA GLY A 110 -39.64 -18.19 15.51
C GLY A 110 -38.67 -17.01 15.69
N PRO A 111 -38.19 -16.78 16.91
CA PRO A 111 -37.27 -15.69 17.23
C PRO A 111 -35.88 -15.84 16.59
N ASP A 112 -35.39 -17.07 16.41
CA ASP A 112 -34.06 -17.38 15.84
C ASP A 112 -34.09 -17.51 14.29
N TYR A 113 -34.90 -16.68 13.64
CA TYR A 113 -35.13 -16.76 12.19
C TYR A 113 -33.85 -16.55 11.38
N ASP A 114 -32.95 -15.70 11.86
CA ASP A 114 -31.70 -15.32 11.23
C ASP A 114 -30.66 -16.45 11.28
N GLU A 115 -30.50 -17.12 12.42
CA GLU A 115 -29.63 -18.29 12.56
C GLU A 115 -30.11 -19.50 11.74
N ARG A 116 -31.42 -19.64 11.58
CA ARG A 116 -32.00 -20.80 10.87
C ARG A 116 -32.01 -20.61 9.35
N VAL A 117 -32.39 -19.43 8.87
CA VAL A 117 -32.68 -19.22 7.44
C VAL A 117 -31.46 -18.67 6.68
N LEU A 118 -30.76 -17.68 7.23
CA LEU A 118 -29.70 -17.00 6.48
C LEU A 118 -28.53 -17.92 6.11
N PRO A 119 -27.99 -18.78 7.02
CA PRO A 119 -26.96 -19.74 6.66
C PRO A 119 -27.43 -20.74 5.60
N SER A 120 -28.70 -21.17 5.64
CA SER A 120 -29.27 -22.11 4.67
C SER A 120 -29.28 -21.50 3.26
N ILE A 121 -29.88 -20.31 3.13
CA ILE A 121 -29.94 -19.58 1.85
C ILE A 121 -28.53 -19.25 1.35
N GLY A 122 -27.68 -18.72 2.22
CA GLY A 122 -26.31 -18.32 1.87
C GLY A 122 -25.50 -19.50 1.36
N ASN A 123 -25.51 -20.63 2.07
CA ASN A 123 -24.77 -21.83 1.67
C ASN A 123 -25.28 -22.41 0.35
N GLU A 124 -26.60 -22.47 0.15
CA GLU A 124 -27.17 -23.03 -1.08
C GLU A 124 -26.89 -22.15 -2.30
N VAL A 125 -27.09 -20.84 -2.18
CA VAL A 125 -26.83 -19.90 -3.29
C VAL A 125 -25.34 -19.84 -3.60
N LEU A 126 -24.46 -19.80 -2.60
CA LEU A 126 -23.02 -19.81 -2.82
C LEU A 126 -22.60 -21.08 -3.57
N LYS A 127 -23.07 -22.26 -3.15
CA LYS A 127 -22.81 -23.51 -3.86
C LYS A 127 -23.31 -23.48 -5.30
N ALA A 128 -24.53 -22.97 -5.54
CA ALA A 128 -25.13 -22.92 -6.87
C ALA A 128 -24.46 -21.92 -7.81
N VAL A 129 -24.06 -20.75 -7.34
CA VAL A 129 -23.42 -19.72 -8.18
C VAL A 129 -21.94 -20.06 -8.41
N VAL A 130 -21.20 -20.42 -7.36
CA VAL A 130 -19.76 -20.69 -7.47
C VAL A 130 -19.47 -21.89 -8.36
N ALA A 131 -20.34 -22.91 -8.35
CA ALA A 131 -20.21 -24.07 -9.24
C ALA A 131 -20.31 -23.73 -10.75
N LYS A 132 -20.82 -22.54 -11.13
CA LYS A 132 -20.89 -22.11 -12.53
C LYS A 132 -19.59 -21.49 -13.04
N TYR A 133 -18.73 -21.02 -12.14
CA TYR A 133 -17.51 -20.26 -12.45
C TYR A 133 -16.25 -21.06 -12.14
N ASN A 134 -15.17 -20.77 -12.86
CA ASN A 134 -13.84 -21.31 -12.53
C ASN A 134 -13.23 -20.52 -11.38
N ALA A 135 -12.28 -21.12 -10.68
CA ALA A 135 -11.54 -20.47 -9.58
C ALA A 135 -10.91 -19.13 -9.97
N GLU A 136 -10.29 -19.04 -11.15
CA GLU A 136 -9.68 -17.80 -11.66
C GLU A 136 -10.69 -16.67 -11.90
N SER A 137 -11.92 -17.01 -12.31
CA SER A 137 -12.99 -16.03 -12.54
C SER A 137 -13.50 -15.38 -11.26
N LEU A 138 -13.39 -16.07 -10.12
CA LEU A 138 -13.75 -15.52 -8.80
C LEU A 138 -12.84 -14.38 -8.37
N LEU A 139 -11.60 -14.31 -8.89
CA LEU A 139 -10.68 -13.18 -8.68
C LEU A 139 -10.89 -12.09 -9.72
N THR A 140 -10.93 -12.46 -10.99
CA THR A 140 -10.92 -11.49 -12.10
C THR A 140 -12.28 -10.82 -12.32
N GLN A 141 -13.40 -11.53 -12.09
CA GLN A 141 -14.76 -11.04 -12.36
C GLN A 141 -15.60 -10.95 -11.07
N ARG A 142 -14.95 -10.59 -9.96
CA ARG A 142 -15.57 -10.57 -8.62
C ARG A 142 -16.82 -9.71 -8.55
N ASP A 143 -16.86 -8.57 -9.24
CA ASP A 143 -18.02 -7.66 -9.20
C ASP A 143 -19.27 -8.27 -9.82
N LYS A 144 -19.12 -8.92 -10.98
CA LYS A 144 -20.21 -9.62 -11.66
C LYS A 144 -20.76 -10.76 -10.80
N ILE A 145 -19.87 -11.56 -10.21
CA ILE A 145 -20.25 -12.70 -9.38
C ILE A 145 -20.89 -12.23 -8.07
N SER A 146 -20.37 -11.16 -7.46
CA SER A 146 -20.94 -10.56 -6.26
C SER A 146 -22.36 -10.03 -6.52
N LYS A 147 -22.60 -9.44 -7.69
CA LYS A 147 -23.93 -9.00 -8.12
C LYS A 147 -24.90 -10.18 -8.28
N GLU A 148 -24.50 -11.26 -8.97
CA GLU A 148 -25.33 -12.46 -9.14
C GLU A 148 -25.68 -13.12 -7.79
N ILE A 149 -24.72 -13.21 -6.87
CA ILE A 149 -24.94 -13.72 -5.51
C ILE A 149 -25.92 -12.82 -4.76
N ARG A 150 -25.72 -11.50 -4.80
CA ARG A 150 -26.62 -10.54 -4.14
C ARG A 150 -28.06 -10.68 -4.64
N GLU A 151 -28.27 -10.67 -5.94
CA GLU A 151 -29.61 -10.80 -6.54
C GLU A 151 -30.27 -12.13 -6.14
N SER A 152 -29.51 -13.23 -6.20
CA SER A 152 -30.00 -14.57 -5.86
C SER A 152 -30.36 -14.74 -4.38
N ILE A 153 -29.54 -14.22 -3.46
CA ILE A 153 -29.81 -14.27 -2.02
C ILE A 153 -30.97 -13.34 -1.68
N THR A 154 -31.00 -12.11 -2.22
CA THR A 154 -32.09 -11.16 -1.96
C THR A 154 -33.44 -11.68 -2.44
N ALA A 155 -33.49 -12.30 -3.63
CA ALA A 155 -34.71 -12.93 -4.13
C ALA A 155 -35.22 -14.03 -3.18
N ARG A 156 -34.32 -14.89 -2.68
CA ARG A 156 -34.68 -15.96 -1.74
C ARG A 156 -35.07 -15.45 -0.36
N ALA A 157 -34.33 -14.49 0.19
CA ALA A 157 -34.61 -13.90 1.50
C ALA A 157 -35.98 -13.20 1.53
N LYS A 158 -36.39 -12.60 0.41
CA LYS A 158 -37.71 -11.95 0.27
C LYS A 158 -38.87 -12.91 0.50
N HIS A 159 -38.75 -14.19 0.12
CA HIS A 159 -39.79 -15.20 0.38
C HIS A 159 -40.00 -15.46 1.88
N PHE A 160 -38.98 -15.23 2.71
CA PHE A 160 -39.05 -15.35 4.17
C PHE A 160 -39.35 -14.02 4.86
N ASN A 161 -39.71 -12.97 4.12
CA ASN A 161 -39.93 -11.62 4.64
C ASN A 161 -38.71 -11.01 5.35
N ILE A 162 -37.51 -11.37 4.91
CA ILE A 162 -36.24 -10.78 5.39
C ILE A 162 -35.71 -9.86 4.29
N LEU A 163 -35.40 -8.62 4.66
CA LEU A 163 -34.79 -7.63 3.76
C LEU A 163 -33.28 -7.68 3.91
N LEU A 164 -32.58 -7.68 2.78
CA LEU A 164 -31.12 -7.57 2.73
C LEU A 164 -30.74 -6.21 2.17
N ASP A 165 -30.08 -5.40 2.99
CA ASP A 165 -29.62 -4.07 2.59
C ASP A 165 -28.26 -4.17 1.86
N ASP A 166 -27.39 -5.10 2.27
CA ASP A 166 -26.11 -5.38 1.60
C ASP A 166 -25.73 -6.87 1.69
N VAL A 167 -25.06 -7.33 0.62
CA VAL A 167 -24.47 -8.66 0.51
C VAL A 167 -23.09 -8.48 -0.10
N ALA A 168 -22.06 -8.90 0.63
CA ALA A 168 -20.68 -8.74 0.23
C ALA A 168 -19.82 -9.94 0.59
N ILE A 169 -18.98 -10.39 -0.34
CA ILE A 169 -17.92 -11.36 -0.07
C ILE A 169 -16.82 -10.64 0.70
N THR A 170 -16.52 -11.03 1.94
CA THR A 170 -15.46 -10.41 2.75
C THR A 170 -14.12 -11.08 2.51
N HIS A 171 -14.09 -12.41 2.54
CA HIS A 171 -12.87 -13.19 2.38
C HIS A 171 -13.09 -14.31 1.34
N LEU A 172 -12.08 -14.52 0.51
CA LEU A 172 -12.02 -15.58 -0.49
C LEU A 172 -10.65 -16.22 -0.36
N SER A 173 -10.63 -17.52 -0.06
CA SER A 173 -9.40 -18.28 0.10
C SER A 173 -9.46 -19.56 -0.72
N TYR A 174 -8.33 -19.89 -1.34
CA TYR A 174 -8.15 -21.10 -2.13
C TYR A 174 -7.44 -22.17 -1.30
N GLY A 175 -7.56 -23.44 -1.71
CA GLY A 175 -6.69 -24.50 -1.21
C GLY A 175 -5.21 -24.12 -1.38
N LYS A 176 -4.36 -24.49 -0.41
CA LYS A 176 -2.93 -24.13 -0.39
C LYS A 176 -2.19 -24.54 -1.67
N GLU A 177 -2.52 -25.71 -2.22
CA GLU A 177 -1.91 -26.25 -3.44
C GLU A 177 -2.25 -25.39 -4.66
N PHE A 178 -3.51 -24.96 -4.80
CA PHE A 178 -3.95 -24.11 -5.90
C PHE A 178 -3.37 -22.70 -5.81
N ALA A 179 -3.34 -22.12 -4.59
CA ALA A 179 -2.72 -20.82 -4.36
C ALA A 179 -1.23 -20.84 -4.76
N LYS A 180 -0.50 -21.89 -4.36
CA LYS A 180 0.90 -22.10 -4.76
C LYS A 180 1.05 -22.26 -6.27
N ALA A 181 0.19 -23.06 -6.92
CA ALA A 181 0.24 -23.25 -8.36
C ALA A 181 -0.03 -21.96 -9.16
N ILE A 182 -0.90 -21.07 -8.66
CA ILE A 182 -1.10 -19.73 -9.24
C ILE A 182 0.16 -18.88 -9.08
N GLU A 183 0.75 -18.86 -7.90
CA GLU A 183 2.00 -18.13 -7.63
C GLU A 183 3.12 -18.61 -8.56
N ASP A 184 3.33 -19.93 -8.65
CA ASP A 184 4.32 -20.53 -9.55
C ASP A 184 4.05 -20.17 -11.02
N LYS A 185 2.78 -20.21 -11.46
CA LYS A 185 2.38 -19.81 -12.82
C LYS A 185 2.64 -18.32 -13.07
N GLN A 186 2.38 -17.46 -12.08
CA GLN A 186 2.62 -16.02 -12.18
C GLN A 186 4.12 -15.72 -12.28
N VAL A 187 4.95 -16.40 -11.49
CA VAL A 187 6.42 -16.29 -11.57
C VAL A 187 6.90 -16.74 -12.95
N ALA A 188 6.47 -17.91 -13.43
CA ALA A 188 6.86 -18.40 -14.75
C ALA A 188 6.42 -17.47 -15.90
N GLN A 189 5.22 -16.87 -15.79
CA GLN A 189 4.72 -15.90 -16.77
C GLN A 189 5.56 -14.61 -16.75
N GLN A 190 5.88 -14.09 -15.56
CA GLN A 190 6.75 -12.91 -15.41
C GLN A 190 8.16 -13.16 -15.93
N GLU A 191 8.72 -14.34 -15.68
CA GLU A 191 10.02 -14.74 -16.24
C GLU A 191 9.97 -14.80 -17.77
N SER A 192 8.92 -15.37 -18.35
CA SER A 192 8.75 -15.41 -19.81
C SER A 192 8.67 -14.00 -20.41
N GLU A 193 7.89 -13.11 -19.79
CA GLU A 193 7.76 -11.71 -20.23
C GLU A 193 9.09 -10.95 -20.10
N ARG A 194 9.83 -11.19 -19.01
CA ARG A 194 11.16 -10.62 -18.81
C ARG A 194 12.15 -11.11 -19.87
N VAL A 195 12.15 -12.41 -20.17
CA VAL A 195 13.01 -12.98 -21.21
C VAL A 195 12.68 -12.35 -22.57
N LYS A 196 11.41 -12.20 -22.93
CA LYS A 196 11.00 -11.50 -24.16
C LYS A 196 11.51 -10.06 -24.19
N PHE A 197 11.43 -9.34 -23.07
CA PHE A 197 11.96 -7.98 -22.95
C PHE A 197 13.49 -7.94 -23.11
N ILE A 198 14.21 -8.87 -22.50
CA ILE A 198 15.68 -8.98 -22.61
C ILE A 198 16.06 -9.27 -24.07
N VAL A 199 15.42 -10.23 -24.73
CA VAL A 199 15.69 -10.56 -26.13
C VAL A 199 15.42 -9.36 -27.03
N ALA A 200 14.29 -8.67 -26.84
CA ALA A 200 13.98 -7.45 -27.60
C ALA A 200 15.03 -6.36 -27.38
N LYS A 201 15.47 -6.15 -26.13
CA LYS A 201 16.54 -5.19 -25.80
C LYS A 201 17.86 -5.57 -26.47
N THR A 202 18.27 -6.83 -26.39
CA THR A 202 19.50 -7.32 -27.02
C THR A 202 19.46 -7.20 -28.54
N GLU A 203 18.32 -7.43 -29.18
CA GLU A 203 18.18 -7.24 -30.63
C GLU A 203 18.31 -5.76 -31.00
N GLN A 204 17.70 -4.85 -30.23
CA GLN A 204 17.87 -3.41 -30.43
C GLN A 204 19.33 -2.97 -30.23
N GLU A 205 20.01 -3.46 -29.20
CA GLU A 205 21.42 -3.18 -28.96
C GLU A 205 22.31 -3.70 -30.10
N LYS A 206 22.03 -4.89 -30.64
CA LYS A 206 22.73 -5.46 -31.79
C LYS A 206 22.54 -4.59 -33.04
N ILE A 207 21.31 -4.17 -33.32
CA ILE A 207 21.01 -3.26 -34.43
C ILE A 207 21.78 -1.94 -34.25
N ALA A 208 21.73 -1.35 -33.04
CA ALA A 208 22.46 -0.13 -32.72
C ALA A 208 23.99 -0.30 -32.91
N ALA A 209 24.56 -1.45 -32.50
CA ALA A 209 25.97 -1.74 -32.68
C ALA A 209 26.36 -1.86 -34.16
N VAL A 210 25.55 -2.52 -34.99
CA VAL A 210 25.78 -2.62 -36.44
C VAL A 210 25.69 -1.24 -37.10
N ILE A 211 24.66 -0.45 -36.77
CA ILE A 211 24.51 0.92 -37.28
C ILE A 211 25.70 1.79 -36.87
N LYS A 212 26.14 1.70 -35.61
CA LYS A 212 27.30 2.44 -35.11
C LYS A 212 28.58 2.04 -35.85
N ALA A 213 28.83 0.75 -36.03
CA ALA A 213 30.01 0.25 -36.75
C ALA A 213 30.00 0.68 -38.23
N GLN A 214 28.84 0.67 -38.88
CA GLN A 214 28.68 1.18 -40.24
C GLN A 214 28.94 2.69 -40.29
N GLY A 215 28.37 3.46 -39.36
CA GLY A 215 28.60 4.90 -39.25
C GLY A 215 30.07 5.25 -39.00
N GLU A 216 30.76 4.50 -38.14
CA GLU A 216 32.20 4.65 -37.91
C GLU A 216 33.03 4.28 -39.14
N ALA A 217 32.69 3.20 -39.85
CA ALA A 217 33.38 2.81 -41.07
C ALA A 217 33.20 3.84 -42.20
N GLU A 218 32.00 4.39 -42.36
CA GLU A 218 31.72 5.46 -43.31
C GLU A 218 32.42 6.76 -42.91
N ALA A 219 32.36 7.15 -41.64
CA ALA A 219 33.09 8.30 -41.12
C ALA A 219 34.61 8.16 -41.32
N ALA A 220 35.18 6.99 -41.03
CA ALA A 220 36.59 6.71 -41.26
C ALA A 220 36.98 6.78 -42.74
N LYS A 221 36.11 6.29 -43.66
CA LYS A 221 36.31 6.44 -45.10
C LYS A 221 36.29 7.91 -45.53
N LEU A 222 35.30 8.68 -45.06
CA LEU A 222 35.17 10.12 -45.37
C LEU A 222 36.35 10.93 -44.84
N ILE A 223 36.78 10.66 -43.60
CA ILE A 223 37.98 11.26 -43.02
C ILE A 223 39.20 10.86 -43.84
N SER A 224 39.35 9.59 -44.22
CA SER A 224 40.47 9.13 -45.04
C SER A 224 40.52 9.82 -46.41
N SER A 225 39.38 9.98 -47.08
CA SER A 225 39.30 10.74 -48.34
C SER A 225 39.61 12.22 -48.15
N ALA A 226 39.06 12.86 -47.12
CA ALA A 226 39.32 14.27 -46.83
C ALA A 226 40.80 14.51 -46.48
N VAL A 227 41.44 13.61 -45.72
CA VAL A 227 42.87 13.71 -45.40
C VAL A 227 43.74 13.53 -46.63
N LYS A 228 43.37 12.64 -47.57
CA LYS A 228 44.07 12.51 -48.85
C LYS A 228 43.98 13.78 -49.71
N GLU A 229 42.84 14.46 -49.66
CA GLU A 229 42.56 15.65 -50.48
C GLU A 229 43.15 16.94 -49.88
N TYR A 230 43.02 17.14 -48.55
CA TYR A 230 43.36 18.38 -47.85
C TYR A 230 44.64 18.29 -46.99
N GLY A 231 45.29 17.12 -46.91
CA GLY A 231 46.57 16.93 -46.22
C GLY A 231 46.52 16.83 -44.69
N LYS A 232 47.68 16.60 -44.05
CA LYS A 232 47.79 16.35 -42.59
C LYS A 232 47.45 17.55 -41.70
N SER A 233 47.49 18.78 -42.23
CA SER A 233 47.27 20.00 -41.42
C SER A 233 45.89 20.09 -40.79
N LEU A 234 44.84 19.55 -41.43
CA LEU A 234 43.48 19.57 -40.87
C LEU A 234 43.36 18.69 -39.62
N ILE A 235 44.11 17.57 -39.58
CA ILE A 235 44.15 16.66 -38.42
C ILE A 235 44.84 17.34 -37.23
N GLU A 236 45.92 18.08 -37.49
CA GLU A 236 46.65 18.81 -36.44
C GLU A 236 45.78 19.91 -35.81
N ILE A 237 45.02 20.65 -36.62
CA ILE A 237 44.07 21.66 -36.13
C ILE A 237 42.99 21.00 -35.26
N ARG A 238 42.39 19.89 -35.70
CA ARG A 238 41.39 19.16 -34.89
C ARG A 238 41.96 18.58 -33.61
N LYS A 239 43.21 18.10 -33.61
CA LYS A 239 43.90 17.67 -32.38
C LYS A 239 44.11 18.82 -31.41
N LEU A 240 44.45 20.02 -31.91
CA LEU A 240 44.58 21.22 -31.10
C LEU A 240 43.23 21.68 -30.52
N GLU A 241 42.14 21.61 -31.30
CA GLU A 241 40.79 21.90 -30.81
C GLU A 241 40.35 20.92 -29.71
N ALA A 242 40.53 19.61 -29.92
CA ALA A 242 40.21 18.60 -28.91
C ALA A 242 41.08 18.74 -27.65
N ALA A 243 42.37 19.03 -27.81
CA ALA A 243 43.27 19.30 -26.69
C ALA A 243 42.87 20.58 -25.93
N LYS A 244 42.38 21.61 -26.63
CA LYS A 244 41.84 22.83 -26.03
C LYS A 244 40.56 22.53 -25.23
N GLU A 245 39.63 21.75 -25.78
CA GLU A 245 38.39 21.36 -25.10
C GLU A 245 38.67 20.53 -23.84
N ILE A 246 39.61 19.57 -23.91
CA ILE A 246 40.08 18.80 -22.75
C ILE A 246 40.73 19.73 -21.71
N ALA A 247 41.55 20.71 -22.14
CA ALA A 247 42.18 21.68 -21.26
C ALA A 247 41.18 22.65 -20.60
N GLU A 248 40.05 22.94 -21.24
CA GLU A 248 38.96 23.73 -20.66
C GLU A 248 38.24 22.95 -19.55
N ASN A 249 38.09 21.63 -19.70
CA ASN A 249 37.44 20.70 -18.78
C ASN A 249 38.32 20.17 -17.62
N LEU A 250 39.61 20.54 -17.55
CA LEU A 250 40.45 20.17 -16.40
C LEU A 250 40.08 21.02 -15.16
N ASN A 251 39.72 20.32 -14.08
CA ASN A 251 39.37 20.87 -12.77
C ASN A 251 40.60 21.42 -12.00
N GLU A 252 40.33 22.11 -10.90
CA GLU A 252 41.36 22.62 -9.99
C GLU A 252 42.20 21.46 -9.42
N ILE A 253 43.53 21.57 -9.50
CA ILE A 253 44.44 20.54 -9.01
C ILE A 253 45.20 21.03 -7.77
N LEU A 254 45.52 20.09 -6.90
CA LEU A 254 46.38 20.24 -5.74
C LEU A 254 47.77 19.70 -6.06
N VAL A 255 48.80 20.48 -5.79
CA VAL A 255 50.20 20.09 -5.94
C VAL A 255 50.92 20.24 -4.60
N ILE A 256 51.56 19.18 -4.13
CA ILE A 256 52.39 19.18 -2.92
C ILE A 256 53.85 19.08 -3.33
N THR A 257 54.69 19.98 -2.81
CA THR A 257 56.13 19.98 -3.07
C THR A 257 56.93 19.33 -1.93
N ASN A 258 58.19 18.98 -2.22
CA ASN A 258 59.09 18.29 -1.29
C ASN A 258 59.36 19.09 -0.01
N ASP A 259 59.26 20.43 -0.06
CA ASP A 259 59.36 21.32 1.09
C ASP A 259 58.02 21.50 1.84
N SER A 260 57.06 20.59 1.59
CA SER A 260 55.73 20.56 2.21
C SER A 260 54.86 21.77 1.91
N ARG A 261 55.15 22.54 0.85
CA ARG A 261 54.23 23.57 0.37
C ARG A 261 53.12 22.95 -0.44
N ILE A 262 51.95 23.58 -0.36
CA ILE A 262 50.73 23.09 -0.98
C ILE A 262 50.20 24.18 -1.88
N PHE A 263 50.15 23.90 -3.18
CA PHE A 263 49.64 24.78 -4.20
C PHE A 263 48.32 24.26 -4.74
N THR A 264 47.39 25.16 -4.99
CA THR A 264 46.12 24.84 -5.66
C THR A 264 45.85 25.79 -6.80
N GLY A 265 45.44 25.27 -7.94
CA GLY A 265 45.09 26.11 -9.07
C GLY A 265 44.66 25.29 -10.28
N LYS A 266 44.21 25.98 -11.32
CA LYS A 266 43.81 25.32 -12.56
C LYS A 266 45.06 24.92 -13.34
N LEU A 267 45.18 23.63 -13.68
CA LEU A 267 46.28 23.15 -14.51
C LEU A 267 46.22 23.83 -15.89
N LYS A 268 47.28 24.55 -16.24
CA LYS A 268 47.40 25.23 -17.55
C LYS A 268 48.36 24.53 -18.50
N GLY A 269 49.30 23.76 -17.98
CA GLY A 269 50.22 22.97 -18.78
C GLY A 269 51.17 22.14 -17.93
N PHE A 270 51.71 21.10 -18.53
CA PHE A 270 52.75 20.26 -17.95
C PHE A 270 53.74 19.83 -19.05
N ASP A 271 54.96 19.48 -18.67
CA ASP A 271 55.95 18.91 -19.59
C ASP A 271 56.38 17.48 -19.20
N GLN A 272 57.30 16.91 -19.98
CA GLN A 272 57.80 15.55 -19.82
C GLN A 272 58.63 15.36 -18.54
N THR A 273 59.11 16.46 -17.95
CA THR A 273 59.90 16.48 -16.71
C THR A 273 59.06 16.86 -15.50
N THR A 274 57.73 16.85 -15.63
CA THR A 274 56.77 17.19 -14.57
C THR A 274 56.87 18.65 -14.09
N ASN A 275 57.36 19.57 -14.93
CA ASN A 275 57.19 20.99 -14.64
C ASN A 275 55.71 21.35 -14.85
N ILE A 276 55.10 21.98 -13.85
CA ILE A 276 53.66 22.26 -13.84
C ILE A 276 53.45 23.76 -13.90
N ILE A 277 52.54 24.19 -14.79
CA ILE A 277 52.07 25.56 -14.87
C ILE A 277 50.66 25.60 -14.27
N LEU A 278 50.52 26.29 -13.14
CA LEU A 278 49.24 26.55 -12.50
C LEU A 278 48.77 27.97 -12.81
N GLY A 279 47.55 28.09 -13.32
CA GLY A 279 46.86 29.37 -13.45
C GLY A 279 45.90 29.60 -12.27
N ASN A 280 45.77 30.85 -11.84
CA ASN A 280 45.05 31.22 -10.60
C ASN A 280 45.54 30.39 -9.39
N CYS A 281 46.86 30.21 -9.30
CA CYS A 281 47.52 29.49 -8.24
C CYS A 281 47.36 30.21 -6.89
N HIS A 282 47.02 29.44 -5.87
CA HIS A 282 46.99 29.84 -4.47
C HIS A 282 47.90 28.91 -3.67
N GLU A 283 48.83 29.47 -2.92
CA GLU A 283 49.59 28.72 -1.91
C GLU A 283 48.76 28.64 -0.62
N ARG A 284 48.64 27.43 -0.08
CA ARG A 284 47.88 27.13 1.14
C ARG A 284 48.85 26.99 2.30
N ILE A 285 48.71 27.84 3.31
CA ILE A 285 49.52 27.79 4.53
C ILE A 285 48.62 27.48 5.72
N TYR A 286 48.97 26.45 6.48
CA TYR A 286 48.24 26.00 7.66
C TYR A 286 48.98 26.44 8.93
N LYS A 287 48.48 27.48 9.63
CA LYS A 287 49.03 27.96 10.92
C LYS A 287 48.08 27.72 12.10
N GLU A 288 46.90 28.33 12.04
CA GLU A 288 45.80 28.16 13.02
C GLU A 288 44.44 28.06 12.32
N SER A 289 44.33 28.76 11.19
CA SER A 289 43.35 28.59 10.12
C SER A 289 44.10 28.53 8.78
N MET A 290 43.40 28.11 7.73
CA MET A 290 43.97 27.95 6.40
C MET A 290 44.03 29.32 5.69
N GLU A 291 45.24 29.82 5.43
CA GLU A 291 45.49 31.06 4.68
C GLU A 291 45.79 30.73 3.22
N LYS A 292 45.07 31.37 2.27
CA LYS A 292 45.33 31.28 0.82
C LYS A 292 46.08 32.53 0.35
N ILE A 293 47.32 32.36 -0.12
CA ILE A 293 48.10 33.43 -0.75
C ILE A 293 47.96 33.29 -2.26
N SER A 294 47.39 34.31 -2.92
CA SER A 294 47.24 34.30 -4.38
C SER A 294 48.57 34.62 -5.06
N LEU A 295 49.03 33.71 -5.92
CA LEU A 295 50.27 33.81 -6.69
C LEU A 295 50.02 34.04 -8.19
N GLY A 296 48.76 33.99 -8.65
CA GLY A 296 48.40 34.21 -10.04
C GLY A 296 48.85 33.06 -10.95
N VAL A 297 49.82 33.30 -11.84
CA VAL A 297 50.42 32.23 -12.66
C VAL A 297 51.72 31.79 -12.00
N TYR A 298 51.82 30.51 -11.65
CA TYR A 298 52.96 29.97 -10.93
C TYR A 298 53.49 28.71 -11.62
N ILE A 299 54.81 28.64 -11.78
CA ILE A 299 55.50 27.49 -12.37
C ILE A 299 56.19 26.73 -11.25
N ILE A 300 55.83 25.46 -11.11
CA ILE A 300 56.45 24.53 -10.16
C ILE A 300 57.40 23.65 -10.95
N ARG A 301 58.67 23.57 -10.50
CA ARG A 301 59.66 22.71 -11.14
C ARG A 301 59.40 21.25 -10.78
N GLY A 302 59.55 20.35 -11.74
CA GLY A 302 59.17 18.96 -11.57
C GLY A 302 60.02 18.17 -10.57
N ASP A 303 61.26 18.61 -10.32
CA ASP A 303 62.12 18.05 -9.28
C ASP A 303 61.63 18.35 -7.86
N THR A 304 60.79 19.38 -7.69
CA THR A 304 60.20 19.73 -6.38
C THR A 304 58.81 19.14 -6.17
N VAL A 305 58.17 18.56 -7.18
CA VAL A 305 56.81 18.00 -7.08
C VAL A 305 56.84 16.63 -6.42
N THR A 306 56.06 16.46 -5.35
CA THR A 306 55.88 15.17 -4.66
C THR A 306 54.58 14.48 -5.06
N LEU A 307 53.48 15.23 -5.10
CA LEU A 307 52.15 14.68 -5.34
C LEU A 307 51.27 15.67 -6.09
N ILE A 308 50.47 15.14 -7.01
CA ILE A 308 49.46 15.88 -7.76
C ILE A 308 48.13 15.14 -7.59
N GLY A 309 47.06 15.86 -7.27
CA GLY A 309 45.72 15.30 -7.13
C GLY A 309 44.66 16.26 -7.65
N GLU A 310 43.55 15.71 -8.14
CA GLU A 310 42.35 16.49 -8.45
C GLU A 310 41.67 16.89 -7.15
N ILE A 311 41.18 18.14 -7.08
CA ILE A 311 40.44 18.64 -5.92
C ILE A 311 38.96 18.38 -6.15
N ASP A 312 38.37 17.58 -5.29
CA ASP A 312 36.92 17.50 -5.15
C ASP A 312 36.43 18.72 -4.35
N GLU A 313 35.66 19.60 -4.99
CA GLU A 313 35.18 20.85 -4.38
C GLU A 313 34.32 20.64 -3.13
N ASP A 314 33.63 19.50 -3.03
CA ASP A 314 32.77 19.18 -1.88
C ASP A 314 33.59 18.68 -0.69
N VAL A 315 34.66 17.93 -0.95
CA VAL A 315 35.59 17.46 0.09
C VAL A 315 36.46 18.61 0.61
N ASP A 316 36.91 19.51 -0.28
CA ASP A 316 37.77 20.65 0.08
C ASP A 316 37.07 21.63 1.02
N LYS A 317 35.77 21.89 0.81
CA LYS A 317 34.95 22.73 1.70
C LYS A 317 34.82 22.15 3.10
N ASN A 318 34.74 20.83 3.24
CA ASN A 318 34.60 20.17 4.54
C ASN A 318 35.90 20.20 5.36
N ILE A 319 37.06 20.09 4.71
CA ILE A 319 38.38 20.18 5.36
C ILE A 319 38.62 21.58 5.94
N LEU A 320 38.14 22.63 5.26
CA LEU A 320 38.26 24.02 5.72
C LEU A 320 37.52 24.32 7.04
N HIS A 321 36.50 23.53 7.40
CA HIS A 321 35.73 23.70 8.64
C HIS A 321 36.33 22.98 9.85
N GLN A 322 37.30 22.08 9.67
CA GLN A 322 38.00 21.45 10.79
C GLN A 322 39.15 22.34 11.27
N LYS A 323 39.17 22.67 12.58
CA LYS A 323 40.33 23.28 13.23
C LYS A 323 41.47 22.25 13.29
N ILE A 324 42.28 22.21 12.24
CA ILE A 324 43.54 21.47 12.24
C ILE A 324 44.51 22.28 13.13
N LYS A 325 44.89 21.74 14.30
CA LYS A 325 45.97 22.30 15.13
C LYS A 325 47.29 21.71 14.64
N PRO A 326 48.13 22.44 13.87
CA PRO A 326 49.44 21.92 13.52
C PRO A 326 50.30 21.85 14.79
N GLN A 327 50.85 20.66 15.09
CA GLN A 327 51.90 20.54 16.10
C GLN A 327 53.21 21.06 15.50
N MET A 328 53.77 22.11 16.11
CA MET A 328 55.08 22.62 15.73
C MET A 328 56.14 21.56 16.05
N LEU A 329 56.76 20.98 15.03
CA LEU A 329 57.86 20.06 15.21
C LEU A 329 59.04 20.84 15.83
N LYS A 330 59.58 20.31 16.93
CA LYS A 330 60.75 20.90 17.58
C LYS A 330 61.93 20.88 16.59
N PRO A 331 62.79 21.90 16.58
CA PRO A 331 63.98 21.90 15.75
C PRO A 331 64.82 20.66 16.08
N VAL A 332 65.20 19.92 15.04
CA VAL A 332 66.17 18.84 15.14
C VAL A 332 67.53 19.52 15.32
N ASN A 333 68.10 19.41 16.51
CA ASN A 333 69.49 19.82 16.77
C ASN A 333 70.48 18.90 16.06
#